data_AF-A0A7W0WKI3-F1
#
_entry.id   AF-A0A7W0WKI3-F1
#
_cell.length_a   1.000
_cell.length_b   1.000
_cell.length_c   1.000
_cell.angle_alpha   90.00
_cell.angle_beta   90.00
_cell.angle_gamma   90.00
#
_symmetry.space_group_name_H-M   'P 1'
#
loop_
_entity.id
_entity.type
_entity.pdbx_description
1 polymer ?
#
loop_
_entity_poly.entity_id
_entity_poly.type
_entity_poly.pdbx_seq_one_letter_code
_entity_poly.pdbx_strand_id
1 'polypeptide(L)'
;MSRARARAQRAAPLPATDLEQLRQRVRALATNRPAVYRMLDAMGRIIYVGKAKRLRTRLLTYFRAEYPEDKAARILYAASDIAWDYVPSEFAAYLGELRQIRRHRPHFNHRANVTRRSILIKISSDLAPRMYVGATVARDDARCYGPFRSMARTVEAVRTLNDLLGLRDCRAEMPAVFAGQGDLFEQPRQAGCMRHEFGVCSGPCAGLVAQREYRRRVETAMAFLEGRTIQPIDRVVQAMQEAAGLARFEIAARWRAKFEQLEWLLAATSRARTARDLLSFVYRDPGELGDDRLYIVRQGVVRAAFPYPSTPIEHEAFRAVVAEEAGRPMPPAGPLPLESIDEILLLMSWFRAHPDALRRTSSYEVWAASGAAVVRPRPGIDACQELRL
;
A
#
# COMPACT_ATOMS: atom_id res chain seq x y z
N MET A 1 -43.02 15.57 0.59
CA MET A 1 -43.10 14.48 1.60
C MET A 1 -42.48 13.21 1.02
N SER A 2 -41.50 12.52 1.56
CA SER A 2 -40.33 12.87 2.36
C SER A 2 -39.30 11.76 2.05
N ARG A 3 -38.20 12.11 1.37
CA ARG A 3 -37.02 11.25 1.17
C ARG A 3 -36.30 10.88 2.49
N ALA A 4 -36.83 11.32 3.64
CA ALA A 4 -36.29 11.03 4.97
C ALA A 4 -36.68 9.65 5.55
N ARG A 5 -37.61 8.90 4.93
CA ARG A 5 -38.05 7.59 5.45
C ARG A 5 -37.23 6.37 4.98
N ALA A 6 -36.31 6.54 4.02
CA ALA A 6 -35.51 5.41 3.49
C ALA A 6 -34.12 5.24 4.14
N ARG A 7 -33.73 6.09 5.11
CA ARG A 7 -32.43 6.03 5.80
C ARG A 7 -32.47 5.30 7.15
N ALA A 8 -33.56 4.59 7.45
CA ALA A 8 -33.79 3.87 8.69
C ALA A 8 -33.56 2.34 8.55
N GLN A 9 -32.70 1.89 7.63
CA GLN A 9 -32.34 0.48 7.55
C GLN A 9 -31.15 0.17 8.46
N ARG A 10 -31.48 -0.54 9.55
CA ARG A 10 -30.62 -1.33 10.44
C ARG A 10 -29.66 -0.54 11.34
N ALA A 11 -30.20 0.27 12.24
CA ALA A 11 -29.61 0.35 13.57
C ALA A 11 -29.83 -1.02 14.23
N ALA A 12 -28.78 -1.84 14.34
CA ALA A 12 -28.82 -3.01 15.20
C ALA A 12 -29.21 -2.53 16.62
N PRO A 13 -30.07 -3.25 17.35
CA PRO A 13 -30.34 -2.90 18.75
C PRO A 13 -29.00 -2.80 19.47
N LEU A 14 -28.76 -1.64 20.08
CA LEU A 14 -27.56 -1.42 20.89
C LEU A 14 -27.55 -2.50 21.96
N PRO A 15 -26.46 -3.27 22.12
CA PRO A 15 -26.36 -4.15 23.28
C PRO A 15 -26.53 -3.30 24.54
N ALA A 16 -27.27 -3.82 25.52
CA ALA A 16 -27.42 -3.23 26.85
C ALA A 16 -26.10 -3.39 27.64
N THR A 17 -25.00 -2.94 27.04
CA THR A 17 -23.69 -2.93 27.67
C THR A 17 -23.66 -1.78 28.68
N ASP A 18 -23.41 -2.09 29.94
CA ASP A 18 -23.15 -1.06 30.94
C ASP A 18 -21.81 -0.37 30.63
N LEU A 19 -21.90 0.76 29.93
CA LEU A 19 -20.74 1.55 29.53
C LEU A 19 -19.94 2.05 30.73
N GLU A 20 -20.59 2.30 31.88
CA GLU A 20 -19.88 2.73 33.08
C GLU A 20 -19.11 1.56 33.69
N GLN A 21 -19.67 0.35 33.68
CA GLN A 21 -18.94 -0.86 34.08
C GLN A 21 -17.71 -1.10 33.19
N LEU A 22 -17.84 -0.98 31.86
CA LEU A 22 -16.69 -1.08 30.94
C LEU A 22 -15.63 -0.01 31.23
N ARG A 23 -16.07 1.23 31.49
CA ARG A 23 -15.17 2.34 31.83
C ARG A 23 -14.40 2.06 33.12
N GLN A 24 -15.09 1.56 34.15
CA GLN A 24 -14.48 1.18 35.42
C GLN A 24 -13.47 0.05 35.24
N ARG A 25 -13.80 -0.99 34.46
CA ARG A 25 -12.87 -2.06 34.10
C ARG A 25 -11.61 -1.53 33.42
N VAL A 26 -11.75 -0.63 32.45
CA VAL A 26 -10.59 0.02 31.78
C VAL A 26 -9.75 0.81 32.78
N ARG A 27 -10.38 1.58 33.68
CA ARG A 27 -9.66 2.34 34.72
C ARG A 27 -8.90 1.43 35.68
N ALA A 28 -9.47 0.31 36.08
CA ALA A 28 -8.86 -0.62 37.02
C ALA A 28 -7.74 -1.46 36.37
N LEU A 29 -7.99 -2.03 35.19
CA LEU A 29 -7.14 -3.10 34.63
C LEU A 29 -6.17 -2.64 33.54
N ALA A 30 -6.50 -1.63 32.74
CA ALA A 30 -5.60 -1.19 31.67
C ALA A 30 -4.48 -0.34 32.24
N THR A 31 -3.26 -0.40 31.72
CA THR A 31 -2.10 0.41 32.13
C THR A 31 -1.62 1.22 30.94
N ASN A 32 -1.00 2.38 31.18
CA ASN A 32 -0.45 3.19 30.10
C ASN A 32 0.86 2.59 29.56
N ARG A 33 0.69 1.63 28.64
CA ARG A 33 1.75 0.98 27.88
C ARG A 33 1.31 0.80 26.42
N PRO A 34 2.25 0.54 25.49
CA PRO A 34 1.93 0.18 24.12
C PRO A 34 1.09 -1.09 24.08
N ALA A 35 0.05 -1.07 23.26
CA ALA A 35 -0.88 -2.19 23.17
C ALA A 35 -1.66 -2.18 21.86
N VAL A 36 -2.13 -3.36 21.48
CA VAL A 36 -3.19 -3.55 20.49
C VAL A 36 -4.46 -3.90 21.25
N TYR A 37 -5.54 -3.16 21.00
CA TYR A 37 -6.85 -3.39 21.62
C TYR A 37 -7.90 -3.74 20.59
N ARG A 38 -8.93 -4.47 21.04
CA ARG A 38 -10.04 -5.00 20.27
C ARG A 38 -11.34 -4.63 20.97
N MET A 39 -12.30 -4.16 20.19
CA MET A 39 -13.67 -4.00 20.61
C MET A 39 -14.45 -5.23 20.12
N LEU A 40 -15.18 -5.86 21.02
CA LEU A 40 -15.90 -7.11 20.81
C LEU A 40 -17.39 -6.85 20.90
N ASP A 41 -18.21 -7.47 20.04
CA ASP A 41 -19.66 -7.44 20.20
C ASP A 41 -20.14 -8.47 21.24
N ALA A 42 -21.46 -8.52 21.47
CA ALA A 42 -22.09 -9.46 22.41
C ALA A 42 -21.83 -10.94 22.09
N MET A 43 -21.44 -11.27 20.86
CA MET A 43 -21.09 -12.63 20.43
C MET A 43 -19.58 -12.89 20.51
N GLY A 44 -18.79 -11.95 21.05
CA GLY A 44 -17.34 -12.03 21.12
C GLY A 44 -16.63 -11.81 19.79
N ARG A 45 -17.31 -11.29 18.76
CA ARG A 45 -16.69 -11.02 17.45
C ARG A 45 -15.95 -9.69 17.48
N ILE A 46 -14.76 -9.65 16.87
CA ILE A 46 -13.96 -8.41 16.77
C ILE A 46 -14.62 -7.46 15.77
N ILE A 47 -15.17 -6.34 16.28
CA ILE A 47 -15.81 -5.31 15.47
C ILE A 47 -14.90 -4.13 15.16
N TYR A 48 -13.85 -3.93 15.98
CA TYR A 48 -12.81 -2.93 15.78
C TYR A 48 -11.49 -3.37 16.39
N VAL A 49 -10.38 -3.04 15.72
CA VAL A 49 -9.01 -3.18 16.23
C VAL A 49 -8.36 -1.80 16.21
N GLY A 50 -7.64 -1.46 17.27
CA GLY A 50 -6.83 -0.25 17.32
C GLY A 50 -5.51 -0.45 18.05
N LYS A 51 -4.58 0.47 17.85
CA LYS A 51 -3.33 0.57 18.62
C LYS A 51 -3.32 1.75 19.60
N ALA A 52 -2.50 1.64 20.63
CA ALA A 52 -2.22 2.72 21.55
C ALA A 52 -0.74 2.72 21.95
N LYS A 53 -0.14 3.91 22.08
CA LYS A 53 1.12 4.11 22.81
C LYS A 53 0.88 4.10 24.33
N ARG A 54 -0.23 4.70 24.76
CA ARG A 54 -0.70 4.74 26.15
C ARG A 54 -2.13 4.19 26.19
N LEU A 55 -2.25 2.88 26.44
CA LEU A 55 -3.53 2.16 26.32
C LEU A 55 -4.65 2.74 27.20
N ARG A 56 -4.45 2.87 28.51
CA ARG A 56 -5.50 3.37 29.43
C ARG A 56 -6.02 4.73 28.96
N THR A 57 -5.13 5.68 28.66
CA THR A 57 -5.53 7.01 28.17
C THR A 57 -6.31 6.92 26.85
N ARG A 58 -5.85 6.08 25.91
CA ARG A 58 -6.49 5.91 24.59
C ARG A 58 -7.89 5.31 24.70
N LEU A 59 -8.08 4.27 25.51
CA LEU A 59 -9.38 3.64 25.72
C LEU A 59 -10.35 4.62 26.40
N LEU A 60 -9.89 5.38 27.39
CA LEU A 60 -10.72 6.38 28.07
C LEU A 60 -11.21 7.51 27.16
N THR A 61 -10.55 7.76 26.02
CA THR A 61 -11.03 8.73 25.02
C THR A 61 -12.36 8.31 24.39
N TYR A 62 -12.61 7.00 24.20
CA TYR A 62 -13.85 6.52 23.60
C TYR A 62 -15.08 6.91 24.43
N PHE A 63 -14.96 6.88 25.77
CA PHE A 63 -16.04 7.21 26.69
C PHE A 63 -16.36 8.72 26.78
N ARG A 64 -15.57 9.56 26.11
CA ARG A 64 -15.82 11.02 26.01
C ARG A 64 -16.39 11.42 24.65
N ALA A 65 -16.48 10.49 23.71
CA ALA A 65 -16.94 10.75 22.35
C ALA A 65 -18.47 10.93 22.32
N GLU A 66 -18.93 11.88 21.52
CA GLU A 66 -20.37 12.18 21.40
C GLU A 66 -21.05 11.27 20.38
N TYR A 67 -22.13 10.61 20.78
CA TYR A 67 -22.95 9.75 19.92
C TYR A 67 -24.07 10.56 19.24
N PRO A 68 -24.45 10.26 17.97
CA PRO A 68 -23.93 9.23 17.07
C PRO A 68 -22.86 9.70 16.07
N GLU A 69 -22.56 10.99 16.03
CA GLU A 69 -21.72 11.58 14.99
C GLU A 69 -20.27 11.06 15.07
N ASP A 70 -19.74 10.87 16.28
CA ASP A 70 -18.39 10.35 16.46
C ASP A 70 -18.31 8.86 16.10
N LYS A 71 -17.32 8.51 15.28
CA LYS A 71 -16.99 7.12 14.97
C LYS A 71 -16.59 6.34 16.23
N ALA A 72 -15.82 6.96 17.13
CA ALA A 72 -15.39 6.37 18.38
C ALA A 72 -16.60 6.04 19.27
N ALA A 73 -17.58 6.94 19.38
CA ALA A 73 -18.83 6.67 20.07
C ALA A 73 -19.55 5.47 19.45
N ARG A 74 -19.76 5.47 18.13
CA ARG A 74 -20.41 4.33 17.44
C ARG A 74 -19.72 2.98 17.66
N ILE A 75 -18.39 2.97 17.70
CA ILE A 75 -17.61 1.76 18.02
C ILE A 75 -17.90 1.32 19.45
N LEU A 76 -17.82 2.25 20.41
CA LEU A 76 -18.01 1.96 21.83
C LEU A 76 -19.44 1.44 22.10
N TYR A 77 -20.45 2.09 21.54
CA TYR A 77 -21.85 1.71 21.68
C TYR A 77 -22.19 0.37 21.00
N ALA A 78 -21.42 -0.05 19.99
CA ALA A 78 -21.56 -1.36 19.38
C ALA A 78 -20.78 -2.46 20.12
N ALA A 79 -19.89 -2.09 21.04
CA ALA A 79 -19.07 -3.02 21.81
C ALA A 79 -19.82 -3.52 23.05
N SER A 80 -19.62 -4.78 23.36
CA SER A 80 -19.99 -5.42 24.62
C SER A 80 -18.78 -5.71 25.50
N ASP A 81 -17.58 -5.81 24.90
CA ASP A 81 -16.34 -5.91 25.68
C ASP A 81 -15.14 -5.26 24.97
N ILE A 82 -14.09 -4.97 25.76
CA ILE A 82 -12.80 -4.44 25.32
C ILE A 82 -11.70 -5.39 25.79
N ALA A 83 -10.94 -5.93 24.84
CA ALA A 83 -9.76 -6.76 25.08
C ALA A 83 -8.49 -6.04 24.60
N TRP A 84 -7.33 -6.35 25.19
CA TRP A 84 -6.06 -5.77 24.77
C TRP A 84 -4.88 -6.69 25.07
N ASP A 85 -3.85 -6.61 24.23
CA ASP A 85 -2.54 -7.22 24.48
C ASP A 85 -1.50 -6.11 24.59
N TYR A 86 -0.73 -6.12 25.68
CA TYR A 86 0.44 -5.26 25.77
C TYR A 86 1.52 -5.75 24.83
N VAL A 87 2.21 -4.80 24.22
CA VAL A 87 3.34 -5.07 23.34
C VAL A 87 4.53 -4.20 23.76
N PRO A 88 5.76 -4.59 23.39
CA PRO A 88 6.95 -3.93 23.92
C PRO A 88 7.08 -2.46 23.56
N SER A 89 6.60 -2.06 22.38
CA SER A 89 6.87 -0.76 21.80
C SER A 89 5.70 -0.22 20.98
N GLU A 90 5.79 1.06 20.64
CA GLU A 90 4.88 1.68 19.69
C GLU A 90 4.92 0.99 18.32
N PHE A 91 6.10 0.66 17.78
CA PHE A 91 6.23 -0.05 16.50
C PHE A 91 5.52 -1.41 16.52
N ALA A 92 5.70 -2.18 17.60
CA ALA A 92 5.02 -3.47 17.78
C ALA A 92 3.49 -3.30 17.77
N ALA A 93 2.98 -2.21 18.37
CA ALA A 93 1.55 -1.91 18.37
C ALA A 93 1.03 -1.56 16.96
N TYR A 94 1.80 -0.78 16.19
CA TYR A 94 1.50 -0.49 14.78
C TYR A 94 1.43 -1.76 13.92
N LEU A 95 2.46 -2.62 14.01
CA LEU A 95 2.53 -3.85 13.25
C LEU A 95 1.43 -4.85 13.66
N GLY A 96 1.18 -4.98 14.96
CA GLY A 96 0.14 -5.86 15.51
C GLY A 96 -1.27 -5.44 15.11
N GLU A 97 -1.59 -4.14 15.19
CA GLU A 97 -2.86 -3.59 14.70
C GLU A 97 -3.07 -3.92 13.23
N LEU A 98 -2.07 -3.65 12.38
CA LEU A 98 -2.17 -3.92 10.95
C LEU A 98 -2.49 -5.40 10.67
N ARG A 99 -1.74 -6.31 11.31
CA ARG A 99 -1.91 -7.76 11.13
C ARG A 99 -3.26 -8.25 11.65
N GLN A 100 -3.74 -7.75 12.79
CA GLN A 100 -5.05 -8.09 13.32
C GLN A 100 -6.19 -7.56 12.44
N ILE A 101 -6.09 -6.35 11.89
CA ILE A 101 -7.08 -5.83 10.95
C ILE A 101 -7.09 -6.69 9.67
N ARG A 102 -5.93 -7.05 9.13
CA ARG A 102 -5.84 -7.91 7.94
C ARG A 102 -6.48 -9.28 8.19
N ARG A 103 -6.22 -9.89 9.35
CA ARG A 103 -6.74 -11.20 9.76
C ARG A 103 -8.25 -11.19 9.99
N HIS A 104 -8.76 -10.21 10.73
CA HIS A 104 -10.14 -10.22 11.22
C HIS A 104 -11.10 -9.38 10.36
N ARG A 105 -10.59 -8.47 9.54
CA ARG A 105 -11.37 -7.51 8.71
C ARG A 105 -12.58 -6.89 9.45
N PRO A 106 -12.36 -6.32 10.65
CA PRO A 106 -13.44 -5.77 11.47
C PRO A 106 -14.24 -4.69 10.74
N HIS A 107 -15.57 -4.73 10.91
CA HIS A 107 -16.52 -3.85 10.22
C HIS A 107 -16.19 -2.36 10.41
N PHE A 108 -15.82 -1.93 11.62
CA PHE A 108 -15.52 -0.51 11.88
C PHE A 108 -14.14 -0.08 11.39
N ASN A 109 -13.22 -1.01 11.09
CA ASN A 109 -11.96 -0.67 10.43
C ASN A 109 -12.15 -0.50 8.92
N HIS A 110 -13.11 -1.18 8.28
CA HIS A 110 -13.38 -1.03 6.83
C HIS A 110 -13.69 0.41 6.38
N ARG A 111 -14.32 1.22 7.25
CA ARG A 111 -14.59 2.65 6.95
C ARG A 111 -13.38 3.58 7.16
N ALA A 112 -12.33 3.11 7.83
CA ALA A 112 -11.05 3.80 7.91
C ALA A 112 -10.06 3.03 7.06
N ASN A 113 -9.98 3.36 5.77
CA ASN A 113 -8.94 2.85 4.87
C ASN A 113 -7.59 2.75 5.59
N VAL A 114 -7.19 1.51 5.92
CA VAL A 114 -6.00 1.21 6.73
C VAL A 114 -4.71 1.38 5.94
N THR A 115 -4.82 1.39 4.60
CA THR A 115 -3.81 2.01 3.74
C THR A 115 -3.70 3.48 4.15
N ARG A 116 -2.60 3.83 4.81
CA ARG A 116 -2.05 5.19 4.75
C ARG A 116 -2.18 5.62 3.28
N ARG A 117 -2.94 6.68 3.00
CA ARG A 117 -3.23 7.08 1.62
C ARG A 117 -1.89 7.25 0.90
N SER A 118 -1.60 6.34 -0.01
CA SER A 118 -0.34 6.28 -0.74
C SER A 118 -0.65 6.31 -2.21
N ILE A 119 0.13 7.04 -2.98
CA ILE A 119 -0.12 7.18 -4.41
C ILE A 119 0.41 5.93 -5.08
N LEU A 120 -0.46 5.10 -5.63
CA LEU A 120 -0.11 3.84 -6.28
C LEU A 120 -0.56 3.88 -7.74
N ILE A 121 0.26 3.34 -8.63
CA ILE A 121 -0.16 2.97 -9.98
C ILE A 121 -0.65 1.53 -9.90
N LYS A 122 -1.83 1.28 -10.44
CA LYS A 122 -2.56 0.02 -10.27
C LYS A 122 -3.00 -0.50 -11.61
N ILE A 123 -2.98 -1.82 -11.76
CA ILE A 123 -3.46 -2.52 -12.95
C ILE A 123 -4.64 -3.38 -12.53
N SER A 124 -5.79 -3.21 -13.16
CA SER A 124 -6.97 -4.03 -12.87
C SER A 124 -6.81 -5.47 -13.37
N SER A 125 -7.55 -6.38 -12.75
CA SER A 125 -7.61 -7.81 -13.07
C SER A 125 -8.70 -8.17 -14.08
N ASP A 126 -9.43 -7.17 -14.59
CA ASP A 126 -10.52 -7.36 -15.54
C ASP A 126 -10.03 -7.85 -16.91
N LEU A 127 -10.96 -8.28 -17.77
CA LEU A 127 -10.69 -8.81 -19.11
C LEU A 127 -9.85 -7.88 -20.01
N ALA A 128 -10.01 -6.56 -19.83
CA ALA A 128 -9.30 -5.52 -20.56
C ALA A 128 -8.58 -4.60 -19.56
N PRO A 129 -7.45 -5.05 -18.97
CA PRO A 129 -6.81 -4.38 -17.85
C PRO A 129 -6.58 -2.90 -18.08
N ARG A 130 -6.78 -2.14 -17.01
CA ARG A 130 -6.66 -0.69 -16.97
C ARG A 130 -5.52 -0.33 -16.05
N MET A 131 -4.70 0.61 -16.49
CA MET A 131 -3.68 1.22 -15.65
C MET A 131 -4.19 2.56 -15.14
N TYR A 132 -4.24 2.71 -13.82
CA TYR A 132 -4.83 3.88 -13.19
C TYR A 132 -4.16 4.20 -11.86
N VAL A 133 -4.34 5.43 -11.36
CA VAL A 133 -3.75 5.88 -10.10
C VAL A 133 -4.80 5.82 -8.99
N GLY A 134 -4.43 5.31 -7.82
CA GLY A 134 -5.32 5.28 -6.67
C GLY A 134 -4.60 5.22 -5.33
N ALA A 135 -5.33 5.54 -4.27
CA ALA A 135 -4.79 5.65 -2.91
C ALA A 135 -4.78 4.33 -2.13
N THR A 136 -5.64 3.39 -2.54
CA THR A 136 -5.94 2.14 -1.83
C THR A 136 -5.97 0.99 -2.83
N VAL A 137 -5.52 -0.17 -2.37
CA VAL A 137 -5.64 -1.42 -3.14
C VAL A 137 -7.08 -1.91 -3.07
N ALA A 138 -7.68 -2.09 -4.24
CA ALA A 138 -8.99 -2.69 -4.41
C ALA A 138 -8.86 -4.21 -4.61
N ARG A 139 -9.95 -4.95 -4.39
CA ARG A 139 -9.97 -6.40 -4.63
C ARG A 139 -9.68 -6.75 -6.09
N ASP A 140 -10.07 -5.88 -7.01
CA ASP A 140 -9.95 -6.11 -8.44
C ASP A 140 -8.60 -5.63 -9.00
N ASP A 141 -7.65 -5.23 -8.15
CA ASP A 141 -6.30 -4.87 -8.56
C ASP A 141 -5.43 -6.12 -8.72
N ALA A 142 -4.86 -6.32 -9.91
CA ALA A 142 -3.92 -7.41 -10.21
C ALA A 142 -2.48 -7.05 -9.83
N ARG A 143 -2.08 -5.79 -10.00
CA ARG A 143 -0.73 -5.32 -9.71
C ARG A 143 -0.74 -3.89 -9.18
N CYS A 144 0.22 -3.56 -8.33
CA CYS A 144 0.42 -2.22 -7.79
C CYS A 144 1.92 -1.85 -7.84
N TYR A 145 2.20 -0.58 -8.14
CA TYR A 145 3.54 0.01 -8.17
C TYR A 145 3.54 1.30 -7.34
N GLY A 146 4.66 1.62 -6.71
CA GLY A 146 4.83 2.81 -5.88
C GLY A 146 5.43 2.50 -4.51
N PRO A 147 5.17 3.33 -3.48
CA PRO A 147 4.37 4.57 -3.52
C PRO A 147 5.07 5.72 -4.25
N PHE A 148 4.27 6.66 -4.78
CA PHE A 148 4.74 7.88 -5.45
C PHE A 148 4.49 9.14 -4.59
N ARG A 149 5.29 10.19 -4.82
CA ARG A 149 5.23 11.45 -4.06
C ARG A 149 4.19 12.46 -4.55
N SER A 150 3.94 12.51 -5.86
CA SER A 150 3.09 13.55 -6.47
C SER A 150 1.92 12.91 -7.22
N MET A 151 0.70 13.22 -6.78
CA MET A 151 -0.52 12.69 -7.41
C MET A 151 -0.65 13.22 -8.84
N ALA A 152 -0.48 14.53 -9.00
CA ALA A 152 -0.60 15.20 -10.29
C ALA A 152 0.36 14.61 -11.32
N ARG A 153 1.67 14.51 -10.99
CA ARG A 153 2.67 13.95 -11.93
C ARG A 153 2.42 12.47 -12.22
N THR A 154 2.02 11.69 -11.21
CA THR A 154 1.71 10.26 -11.41
C THR A 154 0.53 10.08 -12.36
N VAL A 155 -0.54 10.84 -12.17
CA VAL A 155 -1.73 10.80 -13.04
C VAL A 155 -1.38 11.21 -14.46
N GLU A 156 -0.64 12.29 -14.64
CA GLU A 156 -0.25 12.79 -15.96
C GLU A 156 0.66 11.81 -16.72
N ALA A 157 1.64 11.23 -16.02
CA ALA A 157 2.54 10.26 -16.64
C ALA A 157 1.84 8.93 -16.98
N VAL A 158 0.96 8.43 -16.10
CA VAL A 158 0.13 7.25 -16.41
C VAL A 158 -0.79 7.52 -17.58
N ARG A 159 -1.42 8.70 -17.65
CA ARG A 159 -2.23 9.09 -18.81
C ARG A 159 -1.40 9.10 -20.08
N THR A 160 -0.20 9.68 -20.05
CA THR A 160 0.71 9.72 -21.21
C THR A 160 1.07 8.32 -21.70
N LEU A 161 1.39 7.41 -20.77
CA LEU A 161 1.70 6.02 -21.10
C LEU A 161 0.48 5.26 -21.66
N ASN A 162 -0.70 5.47 -21.06
CA ASN A 162 -1.97 4.90 -21.56
C ASN A 162 -2.27 5.37 -22.98
N ASP A 163 -2.15 6.67 -23.25
CA ASP A 163 -2.40 7.27 -24.57
C ASP A 163 -1.45 6.68 -25.63
N LEU A 164 -0.17 6.54 -25.30
CA LEU A 164 0.83 6.00 -26.22
C LEU A 164 0.56 4.53 -26.57
N LEU A 165 0.16 3.74 -25.57
CA LEU A 165 -0.08 2.30 -25.72
C LEU A 165 -1.51 1.96 -26.14
N GLY A 166 -2.42 2.93 -26.19
CA GLY A 166 -3.82 2.72 -26.55
C GLY A 166 -4.63 1.99 -25.48
N LEU A 167 -4.25 2.15 -24.20
CA LEU A 167 -4.93 1.53 -23.07
C LEU A 167 -6.18 2.32 -22.68
N ARG A 168 -7.20 1.62 -22.20
CA ARG A 168 -8.42 2.26 -21.72
C ARG A 168 -8.23 2.80 -20.28
N ASP A 169 -8.85 3.92 -19.99
CA ASP A 169 -8.93 4.56 -18.67
C ASP A 169 -10.39 4.78 -18.22
N CYS A 170 -11.35 4.25 -18.98
CA CYS A 170 -12.77 4.39 -18.68
C CYS A 170 -13.17 3.62 -17.41
N ARG A 171 -14.39 3.89 -16.92
CA ARG A 171 -14.90 3.32 -15.67
C ARG A 171 -14.94 1.79 -15.69
N ALA A 172 -14.97 1.18 -14.51
CA ALA A 172 -14.87 -0.28 -14.36
C ALA A 172 -16.07 -1.00 -14.96
N GLU A 173 -17.23 -0.36 -14.89
CA GLU A 173 -18.51 -0.87 -15.35
C GLU A 173 -18.62 -0.88 -16.89
N MET A 174 -17.72 -0.18 -17.59
CA MET A 174 -17.73 -0.18 -19.05
C MET A 174 -17.37 -1.58 -19.56
N PRO A 175 -18.20 -2.17 -20.44
CA PRO A 175 -17.98 -3.54 -20.91
C PRO A 175 -16.65 -3.65 -21.66
N ALA A 176 -16.08 -4.86 -21.66
CA ALA A 176 -14.94 -5.22 -22.48
C ALA A 176 -15.39 -6.37 -23.41
N VAL A 177 -15.33 -6.12 -24.72
CA VAL A 177 -15.59 -7.10 -25.77
C VAL A 177 -14.45 -6.96 -26.77
N PHE A 178 -13.75 -8.06 -27.05
CA PHE A 178 -12.65 -8.06 -28.00
C PHE A 178 -13.11 -8.47 -29.40
N ALA A 179 -12.30 -8.14 -30.41
CA ALA A 179 -12.55 -8.54 -31.79
C ALA A 179 -12.76 -10.06 -31.89
N GLY A 180 -13.79 -10.47 -32.64
CA GLY A 180 -14.15 -11.88 -32.82
C GLY A 180 -14.89 -12.54 -31.65
N GLN A 181 -15.26 -11.77 -30.61
CA GLN A 181 -16.08 -12.25 -29.48
C GLN A 181 -17.53 -11.74 -29.51
N GLY A 182 -17.93 -11.05 -30.58
CA GLY A 182 -19.31 -10.61 -30.79
C GLY A 182 -20.17 -11.72 -31.39
N ASP A 183 -21.48 -11.67 -31.12
CA ASP A 183 -22.46 -12.50 -31.82
C ASP A 183 -22.57 -12.02 -33.27
N LEU A 184 -22.65 -12.95 -34.23
CA LEU A 184 -22.81 -12.63 -35.66
C LEU A 184 -24.08 -11.81 -35.94
N PHE A 185 -25.07 -11.91 -35.05
CA PHE A 185 -26.36 -11.23 -35.18
C PHE A 185 -26.47 -9.92 -34.38
N GLU A 186 -25.48 -9.58 -33.54
CA GLU A 186 -25.46 -8.30 -32.82
C GLU A 186 -24.89 -7.18 -33.71
N GLN A 187 -25.49 -5.99 -33.62
CA GLN A 187 -24.94 -4.81 -34.29
C GLN A 187 -23.53 -4.49 -33.75
N PRO A 188 -22.58 -4.11 -34.62
CA PRO A 188 -21.23 -3.77 -34.20
C PRO A 188 -21.28 -2.60 -33.21
N ARG A 189 -20.69 -2.81 -32.02
CA ARG A 189 -20.65 -1.79 -30.97
C ARG A 189 -19.77 -0.63 -31.42
N GLN A 190 -20.22 0.59 -31.16
CA GLN A 190 -19.39 1.78 -31.31
C GLN A 190 -18.77 2.14 -29.96
N ALA A 191 -17.50 2.55 -29.96
CA ALA A 191 -16.84 2.99 -28.73
C ALA A 191 -17.45 4.31 -28.22
N GLY A 192 -17.87 5.19 -29.14
CA GLY A 192 -18.58 6.43 -28.83
C GLY A 192 -17.85 7.37 -27.87
N CYS A 193 -16.52 7.26 -27.78
CA CYS A 193 -15.71 8.03 -26.83
C CYS A 193 -14.56 8.76 -27.53
N MET A 194 -14.35 10.00 -27.12
CA MET A 194 -13.37 10.91 -27.71
C MET A 194 -11.94 10.35 -27.72
N ARG A 195 -11.57 9.53 -26.73
CA ARG A 195 -10.27 8.87 -26.68
C ARG A 195 -10.06 7.88 -27.84
N HIS A 196 -11.11 7.16 -28.22
CA HIS A 196 -11.03 6.26 -29.36
C HIS A 196 -11.02 7.04 -30.67
N GLU A 197 -11.88 8.04 -30.81
CA GLU A 197 -11.93 8.92 -32.00
C GLU A 197 -10.56 9.59 -32.28
N PHE A 198 -9.83 9.99 -31.23
CA PHE A 198 -8.48 10.53 -31.36
C PHE A 198 -7.37 9.47 -31.46
N GLY A 199 -7.70 8.18 -31.53
CA GLY A 199 -6.74 7.08 -31.67
C GLY A 199 -5.89 6.78 -30.43
N VAL A 200 -6.19 7.36 -29.26
CA VAL A 200 -5.44 7.15 -28.01
C VAL A 200 -5.99 6.00 -27.15
N CYS A 201 -7.07 5.35 -27.61
CA CYS A 201 -7.61 4.13 -27.03
C CYS A 201 -7.92 3.12 -28.14
N SER A 202 -7.49 1.88 -27.96
CA SER A 202 -7.70 0.77 -28.91
C SER A 202 -9.15 0.25 -28.97
N GLY A 203 -10.07 0.80 -28.16
CA GLY A 203 -11.49 0.47 -28.23
C GLY A 203 -11.89 -0.96 -27.81
N PRO A 204 -11.34 -1.54 -26.71
CA PRO A 204 -11.73 -2.88 -26.25
C PRO A 204 -13.17 -2.94 -25.71
N CYS A 205 -13.89 -1.82 -25.58
CA CYS A 205 -15.32 -1.83 -25.23
C CYS A 205 -16.24 -2.09 -26.43
N ALA A 206 -15.69 -1.98 -27.64
CA ALA A 206 -16.42 -2.00 -28.90
C ALA A 206 -15.95 -3.15 -29.83
N GLY A 207 -15.11 -4.07 -29.37
CA GLY A 207 -14.60 -5.15 -30.23
C GLY A 207 -13.55 -4.71 -31.25
N LEU A 208 -12.96 -3.52 -31.10
CA LEU A 208 -12.09 -2.92 -32.13
C LEU A 208 -10.62 -3.36 -32.03
N VAL A 209 -10.28 -4.16 -31.01
CA VAL A 209 -8.93 -4.70 -30.80
C VAL A 209 -9.03 -6.17 -30.40
N ALA A 210 -8.10 -6.98 -30.89
CA ALA A 210 -7.98 -8.38 -30.48
C ALA A 210 -7.46 -8.48 -29.04
N GLN A 211 -7.96 -9.45 -28.27
CA GLN A 211 -7.56 -9.63 -26.87
C GLN A 211 -6.05 -9.80 -26.70
N ARG A 212 -5.42 -10.60 -27.57
CA ARG A 212 -3.97 -10.84 -27.54
C ARG A 212 -3.18 -9.55 -27.76
N GLU A 213 -3.63 -8.69 -28.67
CA GLU A 213 -2.97 -7.42 -28.96
C GLU A 213 -3.11 -6.45 -27.78
N TYR A 214 -4.31 -6.33 -27.21
CA TYR A 214 -4.54 -5.51 -26.02
C TYR A 214 -3.68 -5.97 -24.84
N ARG A 215 -3.61 -7.29 -24.60
CA ARG A 215 -2.73 -7.86 -23.57
C ARG A 215 -1.25 -7.51 -23.78
N ARG A 216 -0.74 -7.60 -25.01
CA ARG A 216 0.64 -7.17 -25.31
C ARG A 216 0.88 -5.70 -24.96
N ARG A 217 -0.08 -4.81 -25.24
CA ARG A 217 0.01 -3.38 -24.87
C ARG A 217 0.08 -3.20 -23.34
N VAL A 218 -0.72 -3.95 -22.59
CA VAL A 218 -0.67 -3.97 -21.11
C VAL A 218 0.66 -4.52 -20.61
N GLU A 219 1.17 -5.60 -21.22
CA GLU A 219 2.47 -6.18 -20.90
C GLU A 219 3.63 -5.21 -21.14
N THR A 220 3.60 -4.45 -22.23
CA THR A 220 4.57 -3.36 -22.47
C THR A 220 4.49 -2.29 -21.38
N ALA A 221 3.28 -1.89 -20.96
CA ALA A 221 3.12 -0.93 -19.86
C ALA A 221 3.72 -1.46 -18.55
N MET A 222 3.45 -2.73 -18.20
CA MET A 222 4.03 -3.39 -17.03
C MET A 222 5.55 -3.46 -17.12
N ALA A 223 6.09 -3.90 -18.26
CA ALA A 223 7.52 -4.00 -18.48
C ALA A 223 8.21 -2.63 -18.38
N PHE A 224 7.56 -1.56 -18.85
CA PHE A 224 8.07 -0.19 -18.71
C PHE A 224 8.11 0.24 -17.23
N LEU A 225 7.01 0.04 -16.48
CA LEU A 225 6.98 0.33 -15.05
C LEU A 225 8.00 -0.48 -14.24
N GLU A 226 8.32 -1.70 -14.70
CA GLU A 226 9.31 -2.60 -14.10
C GLU A 226 10.75 -2.28 -14.55
N GLY A 227 10.94 -1.38 -15.50
CA GLY A 227 12.26 -1.03 -16.06
C GLY A 227 12.85 -2.09 -16.99
N ARG A 228 12.04 -3.04 -17.46
CA ARG A 228 12.45 -4.11 -18.39
C ARG A 228 12.45 -3.68 -19.86
N THR A 229 11.86 -2.53 -20.18
CA THR A 229 11.86 -1.96 -21.53
C THR A 229 11.80 -0.43 -21.47
N ILE A 230 12.39 0.23 -22.47
CA ILE A 230 12.28 1.68 -22.72
C ILE A 230 11.50 1.98 -24.01
N GLN A 231 10.87 0.98 -24.64
CA GLN A 231 10.14 1.12 -25.90
C GLN A 231 9.15 2.32 -25.95
N PRO A 232 8.39 2.65 -24.88
CA PRO A 232 7.56 3.86 -24.85
C PRO A 232 8.35 5.15 -25.03
N ILE A 233 9.56 5.26 -24.46
CA ILE A 233 10.43 6.42 -24.60
C ILE A 233 10.97 6.49 -26.03
N ASP A 234 11.48 5.38 -26.57
CA ASP A 234 12.02 5.33 -27.94
C ASP A 234 11.00 5.81 -28.97
N ARG A 235 9.74 5.37 -28.82
CA ARG A 235 8.64 5.79 -29.70
C ARG A 235 8.38 7.30 -29.66
N VAL A 236 8.47 7.90 -28.48
CA VAL A 236 8.27 9.35 -28.33
C VAL A 236 9.46 10.12 -28.90
N VAL A 237 10.69 9.65 -28.67
CA VAL A 237 11.91 10.26 -29.21
C VAL A 237 11.90 10.24 -30.73
N GLN A 238 11.57 9.10 -31.34
CA GLN A 238 11.46 8.98 -32.79
C GLN A 238 10.41 9.94 -33.36
N ALA A 239 9.20 9.96 -32.80
CA ALA A 239 8.13 10.85 -33.27
C ALA A 239 8.48 12.34 -33.10
N MET A 240 9.24 12.69 -32.05
CA MET A 240 9.76 14.04 -31.85
C MET A 240 10.77 14.41 -32.93
N GLN A 241 11.72 13.52 -33.24
CA GLN A 241 12.75 13.74 -34.26
C GLN A 241 12.14 13.86 -35.66
N GLU A 242 11.16 13.01 -36.00
CA GLU A 242 10.41 13.08 -37.26
C GLU A 242 9.68 14.44 -37.39
N ALA A 243 8.99 14.88 -36.34
CA ALA A 243 8.31 16.18 -36.34
C ALA A 243 9.30 17.36 -36.49
N ALA A 244 10.44 17.29 -35.81
CA ALA A 244 11.49 18.31 -35.90
C ALA A 244 12.16 18.34 -37.28
N GLY A 245 12.41 17.19 -37.89
CA GLY A 245 12.95 17.07 -39.26
C GLY A 245 12.01 17.66 -40.32
N LEU A 246 10.70 17.64 -40.06
CA LEU A 246 9.67 18.31 -40.87
C LEU A 246 9.42 19.78 -40.47
N ALA A 247 10.26 20.37 -39.62
CA ALA A 247 10.12 21.73 -39.09
C ALA A 247 8.79 22.01 -38.36
N ARG A 248 8.11 20.97 -37.84
CA ARG A 248 6.85 21.08 -37.08
C ARG A 248 7.13 21.22 -35.58
N PHE A 249 7.74 22.34 -35.18
CA PHE A 249 8.25 22.53 -33.83
C PHE A 249 7.18 22.46 -32.72
N GLU A 250 5.94 22.88 -32.98
CA GLU A 250 4.85 22.75 -32.01
C GLU A 250 4.51 21.27 -31.72
N ILE A 251 4.54 20.41 -32.74
CA ILE A 251 4.30 18.98 -32.59
C ILE A 251 5.49 18.34 -31.87
N ALA A 252 6.72 18.70 -32.24
CA ALA A 252 7.92 18.24 -31.55
C ALA A 252 7.90 18.63 -30.06
N ALA A 253 7.46 19.84 -29.72
CA ALA A 253 7.32 20.29 -28.34
C ALA A 253 6.30 19.45 -27.54
N ARG A 254 5.17 19.05 -28.16
CA ARG A 254 4.20 18.14 -27.52
C ARG A 254 4.79 16.75 -27.28
N TRP A 255 5.60 16.23 -28.19
CA TRP A 255 6.31 14.96 -27.99
C TRP A 255 7.37 15.08 -26.89
N ARG A 256 8.11 16.19 -26.83
CA ARG A 256 9.06 16.46 -25.74
C ARG A 256 8.37 16.45 -24.37
N ALA A 257 7.20 17.08 -24.25
CA ALA A 257 6.43 17.03 -23.00
C ALA A 257 6.05 15.58 -22.62
N LYS A 258 5.65 14.75 -23.59
CA LYS A 258 5.39 13.32 -23.34
C LYS A 258 6.65 12.57 -22.90
N PHE A 259 7.82 12.88 -23.48
CA PHE A 259 9.10 12.31 -23.10
C PHE A 259 9.42 12.61 -21.63
N GLU A 260 9.33 13.88 -21.23
CA GLU A 260 9.61 14.33 -19.85
C GLU A 260 8.71 13.61 -18.81
N GLN A 261 7.45 13.34 -19.17
CA GLN A 261 6.54 12.59 -18.31
C GLN A 261 6.92 11.12 -18.18
N LEU A 262 7.30 10.46 -19.29
CA LEU A 262 7.72 9.06 -19.29
C LEU A 262 9.07 8.87 -18.61
N GLU A 263 10.04 9.76 -18.85
CA GLU A 263 11.33 9.76 -18.18
C GLU A 263 11.17 9.92 -16.66
N TRP A 264 10.35 10.89 -16.24
CA TRP A 264 10.04 11.07 -14.82
C TRP A 264 9.41 9.82 -14.21
N LEU A 265 8.47 9.17 -14.91
CA LEU A 265 7.81 7.95 -14.44
C LEU A 265 8.78 6.78 -14.30
N LEU A 266 9.67 6.59 -15.27
CA LEU A 266 10.70 5.55 -15.20
C LEU A 266 11.66 5.80 -14.03
N ALA A 267 12.11 7.04 -13.84
CA ALA A 267 12.93 7.41 -12.69
C ALA A 267 12.19 7.24 -11.35
N ALA A 268 10.89 7.59 -11.31
CA ALA A 268 10.08 7.48 -10.09
C ALA A 268 9.82 6.01 -9.70
N THR A 269 9.52 5.14 -10.67
CA THR A 269 9.38 3.70 -10.43
C THR A 269 10.69 3.07 -9.98
N SER A 270 11.82 3.48 -10.57
CA SER A 270 13.16 3.06 -10.13
C SER A 270 13.43 3.43 -8.67
N ARG A 271 13.23 4.71 -8.29
CA ARG A 271 13.37 5.16 -6.90
C ARG A 271 12.48 4.39 -5.93
N ALA A 272 11.22 4.14 -6.30
CA ALA A 272 10.29 3.37 -5.47
C ALA A 272 10.77 1.93 -5.23
N ARG A 273 11.34 1.27 -6.25
CA ARG A 273 11.97 -0.05 -6.11
C ARG A 273 13.19 0.00 -5.18
N THR A 274 14.12 0.93 -5.41
CA THR A 274 15.32 1.08 -4.58
C THR A 274 14.97 1.29 -3.12
N ALA A 275 14.02 2.17 -2.80
CA ALA A 275 13.62 2.39 -1.41
C ALA A 275 12.97 1.16 -0.78
N ARG A 276 12.20 0.36 -1.53
CA ARG A 276 11.70 -0.93 -1.04
C ARG A 276 12.87 -1.86 -0.75
N ASP A 277 13.85 -1.98 -1.65
CA ASP A 277 14.99 -2.87 -1.47
C ASP A 277 15.85 -2.47 -0.28
N LEU A 278 16.00 -1.16 -0.05
CA LEU A 278 16.69 -0.62 1.12
C LEU A 278 16.01 -0.94 2.45
N LEU A 279 14.71 -1.27 2.45
CA LEU A 279 13.99 -1.83 3.60
C LEU A 279 14.31 -3.32 3.79
N SER A 280 15.59 -3.67 3.68
CA SER A 280 16.14 -5.00 3.98
C SER A 280 17.24 -4.86 5.01
N PHE A 281 16.93 -5.19 6.26
CA PHE A 281 17.80 -5.02 7.43
C PHE A 281 17.26 -5.76 8.65
N VAL A 282 18.07 -5.86 9.70
CA VAL A 282 17.58 -6.14 11.05
C VAL A 282 17.35 -4.84 11.80
N TYR A 283 16.19 -4.71 12.41
CA TYR A 283 15.80 -3.54 13.20
C TYR A 283 15.74 -3.89 14.68
N ARG A 284 16.53 -3.18 15.50
CA ARG A 284 16.43 -3.22 16.95
C ARG A 284 15.47 -2.15 17.44
N ASP A 285 14.41 -2.61 18.08
CA ASP A 285 13.33 -1.78 18.61
C ASP A 285 13.32 -1.86 20.13
N PRO A 286 13.69 -0.77 20.83
CA PRO A 286 13.71 -0.75 22.28
C PRO A 286 12.31 -0.92 22.88
N GLY A 287 12.18 -1.79 23.87
CA GLY A 287 10.95 -1.99 24.63
C GLY A 287 10.82 -0.96 25.76
N GLU A 288 9.60 -0.59 26.13
CA GLU A 288 9.39 0.36 27.25
C GLU A 288 9.81 -0.22 28.60
N LEU A 289 9.86 -1.56 28.76
CA LEU A 289 10.27 -2.23 30.00
C LEU A 289 11.60 -2.99 29.85
N GLY A 290 12.42 -2.63 28.87
CA GLY A 290 13.63 -3.39 28.53
C GLY A 290 13.35 -4.70 27.78
N ASP A 291 12.12 -4.88 27.28
CA ASP A 291 11.67 -6.00 26.45
C ASP A 291 11.95 -5.76 24.96
N ASP A 292 13.19 -5.36 24.65
CA ASP A 292 13.69 -5.06 23.30
C ASP A 292 13.36 -6.18 22.32
N ARG A 293 13.03 -5.79 21.08
CA ARG A 293 12.72 -6.71 19.99
C ARG A 293 13.68 -6.52 18.81
N LEU A 294 14.03 -7.65 18.18
CA LEU A 294 14.69 -7.68 16.90
C LEU A 294 13.69 -8.08 15.81
N TYR A 295 13.63 -7.30 14.74
CA TYR A 295 12.81 -7.58 13.57
C TYR A 295 13.70 -7.82 12.37
N ILE A 296 13.51 -8.95 11.69
CA ILE A 296 14.14 -9.22 10.40
C ILE A 296 13.19 -8.67 9.32
N VAL A 297 13.62 -7.60 8.65
CA VAL A 297 12.82 -6.91 7.63
C VAL A 297 13.43 -7.15 6.27
N ARG A 298 12.66 -7.69 5.32
CA ARG A 298 13.09 -7.90 3.92
C ARG A 298 12.14 -7.21 2.96
N GLN A 299 12.66 -6.33 2.12
CA GLN A 299 11.88 -5.55 1.14
C GLN A 299 10.61 -4.89 1.75
N GLY A 300 10.72 -4.37 2.98
CA GLY A 300 9.62 -3.71 3.68
C GLY A 300 8.62 -4.64 4.38
N VAL A 301 8.89 -5.95 4.44
CA VAL A 301 8.05 -6.93 5.14
C VAL A 301 8.80 -7.50 6.34
N VAL A 302 8.16 -7.56 7.51
CA VAL A 302 8.73 -8.17 8.71
C VAL A 302 8.58 -9.69 8.60
N ARG A 303 9.69 -10.38 8.32
CA ARG A 303 9.74 -11.85 8.16
C ARG A 303 9.67 -12.57 9.49
N ALA A 304 10.35 -12.04 10.49
CA ALA A 304 10.38 -12.62 11.83
C ALA A 304 10.62 -11.54 12.89
N ALA A 305 10.18 -11.84 14.11
CA ALA A 305 10.36 -10.99 15.28
C ALA A 305 10.79 -11.84 16.47
N PHE A 306 11.84 -11.42 17.17
CA PHE A 306 12.43 -12.14 18.29
C PHE A 306 12.64 -11.20 19.48
N PRO A 307 12.63 -11.70 20.73
CA PRO A 307 13.25 -10.99 21.85
C PRO A 307 14.70 -10.65 21.55
N TYR A 308 15.22 -9.59 22.15
CA TYR A 308 16.64 -9.30 22.08
C TYR A 308 17.43 -10.42 22.78
N PRO A 309 18.44 -11.03 22.10
CA PRO A 309 19.23 -12.09 22.69
C PRO A 309 20.02 -11.57 23.89
N SER A 310 19.98 -12.30 25.00
CA SER A 310 20.65 -11.92 26.26
C SER A 310 21.80 -12.86 26.61
N THR A 311 21.81 -14.06 26.02
CA THR A 311 22.85 -15.07 26.23
C THR A 311 23.69 -15.30 24.97
N PRO A 312 24.95 -15.79 25.08
CA PRO A 312 25.77 -16.13 23.92
C PRO A 312 25.11 -17.12 22.95
N ILE A 313 24.35 -18.08 23.49
CA ILE A 313 23.63 -19.09 22.69
C ILE A 313 22.50 -18.44 21.89
N GLU A 314 21.73 -17.55 22.51
CA GLU A 314 20.67 -16.80 21.80
C GLU A 314 21.25 -15.88 20.73
N HIS A 315 22.39 -15.25 20.99
CA HIS A 315 23.11 -14.46 19.99
C HIS A 315 23.52 -15.32 18.80
N GLU A 316 24.09 -16.51 19.04
CA GLU A 316 24.48 -17.43 17.98
C GLU A 316 23.27 -17.94 17.18
N ALA A 317 22.22 -18.36 17.86
CA ALA A 317 20.98 -18.80 17.21
C ALA A 317 20.38 -17.68 16.33
N PHE A 318 20.34 -16.45 16.84
CA PHE A 318 19.84 -15.31 16.06
C PHE A 318 20.74 -15.01 14.85
N ARG A 319 22.07 -15.08 15.00
CA ARG A 319 23.01 -14.92 13.87
C ARG A 319 22.74 -15.94 12.77
N ALA A 320 22.52 -17.20 13.12
CA ALA A 320 22.21 -18.24 12.15
C ALA A 320 20.93 -17.93 11.35
N VAL A 321 19.87 -17.46 12.02
CA VAL A 321 18.61 -17.04 11.36
C VAL A 321 18.84 -15.86 10.42
N VAL A 322 19.63 -14.88 10.82
CA VAL A 322 19.97 -13.73 9.96
C VAL A 322 20.79 -14.17 8.75
N ALA A 323 21.75 -15.07 8.93
CA ALA A 323 22.58 -15.58 7.84
C ALA A 323 21.74 -16.38 6.82
N GLU A 324 20.78 -17.18 7.30
CA GLU A 324 19.84 -17.88 6.42
C GLU A 324 19.01 -16.89 5.59
N GLU A 325 18.46 -15.85 6.23
CA GLU A 325 17.72 -14.83 5.51
C GLU A 325 18.62 -14.04 4.55
N ALA A 326 19.86 -13.72 4.92
CA ALA A 326 20.82 -13.06 4.03
C ALA A 326 21.10 -13.87 2.76
N GLY A 327 21.23 -15.19 2.89
CA GLY A 327 21.52 -16.11 1.79
C GLY A 327 20.36 -16.34 0.82
N ARG A 328 19.13 -15.95 1.17
CA ARG A 328 17.99 -16.08 0.25
C ARG A 328 18.15 -15.13 -0.95
N PRO A 329 17.78 -15.55 -2.17
CA PRO A 329 17.84 -14.67 -3.33
C PRO A 329 16.86 -13.50 -3.17
N MET A 330 17.26 -12.31 -3.63
CA MET A 330 16.33 -11.19 -3.72
C MET A 330 15.30 -11.48 -4.82
N PRO A 331 13.98 -11.36 -4.54
CA PRO A 331 12.98 -11.48 -5.59
C PRO A 331 13.27 -10.46 -6.71
N PRO A 332 13.01 -10.81 -7.99
CA PRO A 332 13.25 -9.89 -9.09
C PRO A 332 12.42 -8.61 -8.94
N ALA A 333 12.93 -7.52 -9.53
CA ALA A 333 12.22 -6.26 -9.63
C ALA A 333 10.83 -6.49 -10.24
N GLY A 334 9.79 -6.01 -9.55
CA GLY A 334 8.42 -6.32 -9.91
C GLY A 334 7.41 -5.49 -9.14
N PRO A 335 6.11 -5.80 -9.30
CA PRO A 335 5.05 -5.13 -8.56
C PRO A 335 5.20 -5.34 -7.04
N LEU A 336 4.52 -4.50 -6.28
CA LEU A 336 4.35 -4.69 -4.84
C LEU A 336 3.51 -5.95 -4.59
N PRO A 337 3.90 -6.81 -3.63
CA PRO A 337 3.07 -7.93 -3.21
C PRO A 337 1.79 -7.39 -2.56
N LEU A 338 0.64 -7.66 -3.19
CA LEU A 338 -0.66 -7.08 -2.79
C LEU A 338 -1.04 -7.46 -1.35
N GLU A 339 -0.70 -8.68 -0.93
CA GLU A 339 -0.97 -9.20 0.41
C GLU A 339 -0.14 -8.52 1.50
N SER A 340 1.02 -7.95 1.14
CA SER A 340 1.96 -7.33 2.09
C SER A 340 2.09 -5.82 1.91
N ILE A 341 1.36 -5.22 0.95
CA ILE A 341 1.51 -3.81 0.58
C ILE A 341 1.31 -2.86 1.77
N ASP A 342 0.31 -3.10 2.63
CA ASP A 342 0.08 -2.25 3.79
C ASP A 342 1.24 -2.30 4.78
N GLU A 343 1.93 -3.43 4.88
CA GLU A 343 3.07 -3.61 5.78
C GLU A 343 4.28 -2.85 5.24
N ILE A 344 4.52 -2.93 3.94
CA ILE A 344 5.54 -2.13 3.25
C ILE A 344 5.29 -0.63 3.47
N LEU A 345 4.06 -0.17 3.22
CA LEU A 345 3.67 1.23 3.44
C LEU A 345 3.75 1.63 4.92
N LEU A 346 3.50 0.67 5.83
CA LEU A 346 3.65 0.88 7.27
C LEU A 346 5.12 1.13 7.63
N LEU A 347 6.03 0.30 7.14
CA LEU A 347 7.46 0.44 7.44
C LEU A 347 8.03 1.70 6.81
N MET A 348 7.73 1.97 5.53
CA MET A 348 8.16 3.19 4.84
C MET A 348 7.80 4.44 5.66
N SER A 349 6.52 4.59 6.03
CA SER A 349 6.11 5.77 6.79
C SER A 349 6.53 5.73 8.26
N TRP A 350 6.84 4.56 8.85
CA TRP A 350 7.40 4.48 10.20
C TRP A 350 8.81 5.06 10.25
N PHE A 351 9.72 4.57 9.40
CA PHE A 351 11.11 5.02 9.36
C PHE A 351 11.27 6.45 8.86
N ARG A 352 10.36 6.91 7.98
CA ARG A 352 10.28 8.32 7.59
C ARG A 352 9.91 9.24 8.77
N ALA A 353 9.00 8.81 9.64
CA ALA A 353 8.56 9.58 10.80
C ALA A 353 9.52 9.45 12.00
N HIS A 354 10.35 8.40 12.05
CA HIS A 354 11.26 8.11 13.15
C HIS A 354 12.70 7.88 12.63
N PRO A 355 13.45 8.95 12.29
CA PRO A 355 14.83 8.84 11.82
C PRO A 355 15.75 8.10 12.81
N ASP A 356 15.46 8.21 14.11
CA ASP A 356 16.21 7.53 15.17
C ASP A 356 16.03 6.01 15.12
N ALA A 357 14.86 5.53 14.67
CA ALA A 357 14.63 4.11 14.45
C ALA A 357 15.49 3.57 13.31
N LEU A 358 15.69 4.37 12.25
CA LEU A 358 16.54 4.00 11.13
C LEU A 358 18.01 3.83 11.56
N ARG A 359 18.48 4.66 12.51
CA ARG A 359 19.83 4.53 13.08
C ARG A 359 20.03 3.25 13.90
N ARG A 360 18.96 2.57 14.32
CA ARG A 360 19.02 1.27 15.02
C ARG A 360 18.82 0.08 14.08
N THR A 361 19.04 0.28 12.79
CA THR A 361 19.04 -0.79 11.79
C THR A 361 20.46 -1.24 11.48
N SER A 362 20.62 -2.52 11.19
CA SER A 362 21.88 -3.12 10.75
C SER A 362 21.63 -3.95 9.49
N SER A 363 22.56 -3.93 8.54
CA SER A 363 22.46 -4.83 7.39
C SER A 363 22.61 -6.29 7.86
N TYR A 364 22.16 -7.22 7.03
CA TYR A 364 22.27 -8.64 7.36
C TYR A 364 23.73 -9.09 7.51
N GLU A 365 24.62 -8.58 6.66
CA GLU A 365 26.04 -8.92 6.64
C GLU A 365 26.75 -8.42 7.91
N VAL A 366 26.46 -7.18 8.33
CA VAL A 366 27.04 -6.61 9.56
C VAL A 366 26.65 -7.44 10.78
N TRP A 367 25.39 -7.88 10.81
CA TRP A 367 24.89 -8.63 11.96
C TRP A 367 25.39 -10.07 11.98
N ALA A 368 25.45 -10.73 10.82
CA ALA A 368 26.04 -12.05 10.66
C ALA A 368 27.53 -12.07 11.06
N ALA A 369 28.30 -11.04 10.72
CA ALA A 369 29.73 -10.97 11.01
C ALA A 369 30.03 -10.66 12.49
N SER A 370 29.31 -9.72 13.11
CA SER A 370 29.75 -9.14 14.38
C SER A 370 29.02 -9.66 15.62
N GLY A 371 27.82 -10.22 15.50
CA GLY A 371 27.09 -10.67 16.70
C GLY A 371 26.79 -9.56 17.73
N ALA A 372 27.08 -8.28 17.39
CA ALA A 372 26.55 -7.08 18.03
C ALA A 372 25.77 -6.20 17.03
N ALA A 373 24.76 -5.46 17.52
CA ALA A 373 24.18 -4.34 16.80
C ALA A 373 25.22 -3.21 16.72
N VAL A 374 26.28 -3.37 15.93
CA VAL A 374 27.18 -2.26 15.62
C VAL A 374 26.35 -1.30 14.76
N VAL A 375 25.88 -0.23 15.39
CA VAL A 375 25.28 0.91 14.72
C VAL A 375 26.38 1.58 13.90
N ARG A 376 26.63 1.06 12.70
CA ARG A 376 27.34 1.81 11.67
C ARG A 376 26.28 2.49 10.81
N PRO A 377 26.22 3.82 10.75
CA PRO A 377 25.46 4.47 9.69
C PRO A 377 25.98 3.90 8.36
N ARG A 378 25.07 3.46 7.47
CA ARG A 378 25.45 3.04 6.12
C ARG A 378 26.30 4.17 5.51
N PRO A 379 27.57 3.93 5.11
CA PRO A 379 28.34 4.94 4.41
C PRO A 379 27.69 5.17 3.04
N GLY A 380 27.39 6.43 2.72
CA GLY A 380 27.15 6.86 1.33
C GLY A 380 25.73 6.79 0.77
N ILE A 381 24.70 6.47 1.57
CA ILE A 381 23.31 6.61 1.13
C ILE A 381 22.57 7.41 2.19
N ASP A 382 22.12 8.61 1.84
CA ASP A 382 21.19 9.37 2.65
C ASP A 382 19.84 8.62 2.60
N ALA A 383 19.74 7.48 3.30
CA ALA A 383 18.57 6.63 3.34
C ALA A 383 17.35 7.42 3.84
N CYS A 384 17.57 8.51 4.58
CA CYS A 384 16.55 9.50 4.89
C CYS A 384 16.02 10.25 3.65
N GLN A 385 16.85 10.59 2.65
CA GLN A 385 16.40 11.20 1.39
C GLN A 385 15.69 10.21 0.46
N GLU A 386 16.15 8.96 0.41
CA GLU A 386 15.51 7.93 -0.43
C GLU A 386 14.23 7.39 0.19
N LEU A 387 14.16 7.23 1.53
CA LEU A 387 12.94 6.86 2.27
C LEU A 387 11.95 8.01 2.48
N ARG A 388 12.29 9.25 2.06
CA ARG A 388 11.34 10.37 1.93
C ARG A 388 10.32 10.19 0.78
N LEU A 389 10.27 9.00 0.16
CA LEU A 389 9.23 8.59 -0.80
C LEU A 389 7.82 8.71 -0.23
#